data_AF-A0A4C1WQW5-F1
#
_entry.id   AF-A0A4C1WQW5-F1
#
_cell.length_a   1.000
_cell.length_b   1.000
_cell.length_c   1.000
_cell.angle_alpha   90.00
_cell.angle_beta   90.00
_cell.angle_gamma   90.00
#
_symmetry.space_group_name_H-M   'P 1'
#
loop_
_entity.id
_entity.type
_entity.pdbx_description
1 polymer ?
#
loop_
_entity_poly.entity_id
_entity_poly.type
_entity_poly.pdbx_seq_one_letter_code
_entity_poly.pdbx_strand_id
1 'polypeptide(L)'
;MGGVDVLDQQMEYYRTFIKTKKWTLKVLIHFLDLALVNSWRLYNNDCVANDFPRNKKMPLLDFRMDIADTLFCTPDHPRRVEGDDDSVPVPRREYKIYRPANAPSAAKRYDGYEHYPISDDIKAPRTCRMENCESRSKIKCDVYLCLSRDKDCFKSYHIGSA
;
A
#
# COMPACT_ATOMS: atom_id res chain seq x y z
N MET A 1 -18.81 22.35 22.77
CA MET A 1 -19.72 21.56 21.91
C MET A 1 -19.12 21.18 20.55
N GLY A 2 -18.07 21.83 20.02
CA GLY A 2 -17.56 21.53 18.67
C GLY A 2 -16.67 20.29 18.48
N GLY A 3 -16.58 19.38 19.47
CA GLY A 3 -15.71 18.19 19.34
C GLY A 3 -16.26 17.17 18.34
N VAL A 4 -17.57 16.97 18.34
CA VAL A 4 -18.28 16.07 17.41
C VAL A 4 -18.29 16.67 16.00
N ASP A 5 -18.55 17.97 15.88
CA ASP A 5 -18.57 18.66 14.59
C ASP A 5 -17.23 18.59 13.84
N VAL A 6 -16.11 18.68 14.56
CA VAL A 6 -14.76 18.56 13.98
C VAL A 6 -14.52 17.14 13.46
N LEU A 7 -15.00 16.13 14.18
CA LEU A 7 -14.87 14.74 13.77
C LEU A 7 -15.73 14.47 12.53
N ASP A 8 -16.98 14.92 12.51
CA ASP A 8 -17.88 14.79 11.36
C ASP A 8 -17.30 15.51 10.13
N GLN A 9 -16.73 16.70 10.32
CA GLN A 9 -16.03 17.43 9.26
C GLN A 9 -14.83 16.64 8.70
N GLN A 10 -14.02 16.04 9.57
CA GLN A 10 -12.86 15.22 9.17
C GLN A 10 -13.27 13.93 8.44
N MET A 11 -14.38 13.32 8.84
CA MET A 11 -14.94 12.16 8.15
C MET A 11 -15.48 12.54 6.77
N GLU A 12 -16.14 13.69 6.65
CA GLU A 12 -16.74 14.14 5.38
C GLU A 12 -15.68 14.51 4.33
N TYR A 13 -14.52 15.07 4.73
CA TYR A 13 -13.44 15.45 3.79
C TYR A 13 -12.97 14.31 2.88
N TYR A 14 -12.91 13.09 3.41
CA TYR A 14 -12.41 11.91 2.69
C TYR A 14 -13.39 10.74 2.82
N ARG A 15 -14.69 11.02 2.81
CA ARG A 15 -15.72 10.01 3.02
C ARG A 15 -15.63 8.85 2.03
N THR A 16 -15.68 7.62 2.53
CA THR A 16 -15.72 6.43 1.67
C THR A 16 -17.14 6.24 1.12
N PHE A 17 -17.37 6.65 -0.13
CA PHE A 17 -18.69 6.55 -0.76
C PHE A 17 -18.90 5.19 -1.44
N ILE A 18 -19.88 4.43 -0.95
CA ILE A 18 -20.29 3.15 -1.55
C ILE A 18 -21.80 3.18 -1.86
N LYS A 19 -22.16 2.98 -3.13
CA LYS A 19 -23.54 2.89 -3.58
C LYS A 19 -24.10 1.50 -3.32
N THR A 20 -24.75 1.33 -2.17
CA THR A 20 -25.39 0.07 -1.76
C THR A 20 -26.78 0.30 -1.18
N LYS A 21 -27.68 -0.69 -1.37
CA LYS A 21 -28.99 -0.74 -0.71
C LYS A 21 -28.92 -1.42 0.67
N LYS A 22 -27.85 -2.17 0.96
CA LYS A 22 -27.65 -2.85 2.25
C LYS A 22 -27.19 -1.83 3.29
N TRP A 23 -28.05 -1.49 4.25
CA TRP A 23 -27.76 -0.48 5.28
C TRP A 23 -26.59 -0.89 6.19
N THR A 24 -26.44 -2.18 6.46
CA THR A 24 -25.35 -2.74 7.29
C THR A 24 -23.97 -2.39 6.74
N LEU A 25 -23.80 -2.46 5.41
CA LEU A 25 -22.53 -2.10 4.77
C LEU A 25 -22.23 -0.60 4.93
N LYS A 26 -23.24 0.27 4.85
CA LYS A 26 -23.06 1.73 5.08
C LYS A 26 -22.58 2.02 6.50
N VAL A 27 -23.16 1.33 7.49
CA VAL A 27 -22.79 1.46 8.89
C VAL A 27 -21.36 0.94 9.12
N LEU A 28 -21.00 -0.21 8.55
CA LEU A 28 -19.66 -0.76 8.65
C LEU A 28 -18.59 0.19 8.09
N ILE A 29 -18.83 0.75 6.91
CA ILE A 29 -17.89 1.71 6.29
C ILE A 29 -17.78 2.97 7.14
N HIS A 30 -18.89 3.47 7.69
CA HIS A 30 -18.87 4.61 8.58
C HIS A 30 -18.02 4.35 9.83
N PHE A 31 -18.12 3.16 10.43
CA PHE A 31 -17.26 2.79 11.57
C PHE A 31 -15.78 2.69 11.19
N LEU A 32 -15.46 2.23 9.97
CA LEU A 32 -14.08 2.23 9.47
C LEU A 32 -13.54 3.65 9.29
N ASP A 33 -14.31 4.54 8.65
CA ASP A 33 -13.95 5.95 8.49
C ASP A 33 -13.78 6.63 9.86
N LEU A 34 -14.66 6.31 10.83
CA LEU A 34 -14.60 6.82 12.20
C LEU A 34 -13.33 6.35 12.92
N ALA A 35 -13.01 5.05 12.82
CA ALA A 35 -11.81 4.48 13.42
C ALA A 35 -10.54 5.09 12.82
N LEU A 36 -10.49 5.31 11.51
CA LEU A 36 -9.38 5.97 10.80
C LEU A 36 -9.16 7.42 11.27
N VAL A 37 -10.24 8.21 11.39
CA VAL A 37 -10.14 9.60 11.85
C VAL A 37 -9.70 9.64 13.32
N ASN A 38 -10.23 8.75 14.15
CA ASN A 38 -9.84 8.64 15.56
C ASN A 38 -8.38 8.21 15.74
N SER A 39 -7.88 7.25 14.95
CA SER A 39 -6.48 6.84 15.00
C SER A 39 -5.53 7.94 14.52
N TRP A 40 -5.90 8.69 13.48
CA TRP A 40 -5.15 9.89 13.07
C TRP A 40 -5.12 10.97 14.15
N ARG A 41 -6.24 11.14 14.88
CA ARG A 41 -6.29 12.06 16.01
C ARG A 41 -5.38 11.63 17.15
N LEU A 42 -5.34 10.33 17.46
CA LEU A 42 -4.44 9.76 18.44
C LEU A 42 -2.97 9.95 18.03
N TYR A 43 -2.64 9.63 16.77
CA TYR A 43 -1.31 9.89 16.20
C TYR A 43 -0.88 11.36 16.35
N ASN A 44 -1.80 12.30 16.11
CA ASN A 44 -1.53 13.72 16.28
C ASN A 44 -1.24 14.10 17.73
N ASN A 45 -1.98 13.52 18.69
CA ASN A 45 -1.76 13.72 20.12
C ASN A 45 -0.40 13.16 20.55
N ASP A 46 -0.06 11.95 20.10
CA ASP A 46 1.24 11.31 20.38
C ASP A 46 2.39 12.12 19.79
N CYS A 47 2.22 12.66 18.58
CA CYS A 47 3.18 13.57 17.97
C CYS A 47 3.33 14.89 18.74
N VAL A 48 2.32 15.34 19.48
CA VAL A 48 2.48 16.50 20.39
C VAL A 48 3.19 16.07 21.68
N ALA A 49 2.82 14.92 22.25
CA ALA A 49 3.40 14.41 23.49
C ALA A 49 4.90 14.09 23.37
N ASN A 50 5.37 13.69 22.19
CA ASN A 50 6.77 13.36 21.91
C ASN A 50 7.56 14.51 21.24
N ASP A 51 7.06 15.75 21.28
CA ASP A 51 7.68 16.93 20.65
C ASP A 51 8.04 16.74 19.16
N PHE A 52 7.21 15.99 18.44
CA PHE A 52 7.45 15.70 17.03
C PHE A 52 7.25 16.96 16.18
N PRO A 53 8.18 17.29 15.27
CA PRO A 53 8.13 18.53 14.51
C PRO A 53 6.85 18.59 13.66
N ARG A 54 6.10 19.70 13.80
CA ARG A 54 4.82 19.90 13.09
C ARG A 54 4.94 19.77 11.58
N ASN A 55 6.07 20.20 11.01
CA ASN A 55 6.32 20.17 9.57
C ASN A 55 6.51 18.75 9.01
N LYS A 56 6.69 17.74 9.86
CA LYS A 56 6.84 16.33 9.47
C LYS A 56 5.61 15.48 9.80
N LYS A 57 4.56 16.06 10.38
CA LYS A 57 3.33 15.32 10.69
C LYS A 57 2.61 14.98 9.40
N MET A 58 2.19 13.73 9.27
CA MET A 58 1.43 13.28 8.10
C MET A 58 0.01 13.86 8.11
N PRO A 59 -0.44 14.47 6.99
CA PRO A 59 -1.82 14.92 6.84
C PRO A 59 -2.76 13.71 6.76
N LEU A 60 -4.05 13.94 7.03
CA LEU A 60 -5.07 12.88 7.13
C LEU A 60 -5.15 11.99 5.89
N LEU A 61 -5.01 12.56 4.68
CA LEU A 61 -5.04 11.79 3.44
C LEU A 61 -3.86 10.83 3.34
N ASP A 62 -2.64 11.32 3.59
CA ASP A 62 -1.42 10.50 3.51
C ASP A 62 -1.45 9.38 4.56
N PHE A 63 -1.92 9.68 5.77
CA PHE A 63 -2.14 8.67 6.81
C PHE A 63 -3.11 7.58 6.37
N ARG A 64 -4.22 7.95 5.70
CA ARG A 64 -5.18 6.97 5.16
C ARG A 64 -4.58 6.12 4.04
N MET A 65 -3.78 6.72 3.16
CA MET A 65 -3.09 5.99 2.10
C MET A 65 -2.08 5.00 2.68
N ASP A 66 -1.32 5.40 3.70
CA ASP A 66 -0.36 4.52 4.38
C ASP A 66 -1.05 3.33 5.07
N ILE A 67 -2.20 3.55 5.72
CA ILE A 67 -3.00 2.44 6.27
C ILE A 67 -3.54 1.53 5.17
N ALA A 68 -4.00 2.08 4.05
CA ALA A 68 -4.49 1.27 2.94
C ALA A 68 -3.35 0.42 2.34
N ASP A 69 -2.18 1.01 2.16
CA ASP A 69 -0.99 0.33 1.65
C ASP A 69 -0.53 -0.76 2.61
N THR A 70 -0.41 -0.48 3.91
CA THR A 70 -0.01 -1.49 4.90
C THR A 70 -0.98 -2.68 4.92
N LEU A 71 -2.30 -2.42 4.93
CA LEU A 71 -3.30 -3.48 4.88
C LEU A 71 -3.22 -4.31 3.60
N PHE A 72 -2.95 -3.68 2.45
CA PHE A 72 -2.80 -4.36 1.16
C PHE A 72 -1.46 -5.10 1.00
N CYS A 73 -0.43 -4.66 1.72
CA CYS A 73 0.91 -5.23 1.69
C CYS A 73 1.12 -6.35 2.72
N THR A 74 0.19 -6.52 3.68
CA THR A 74 0.19 -7.68 4.58
C THR A 74 0.23 -8.96 3.73
N PRO A 75 1.20 -9.87 3.93
CA PRO A 75 1.24 -11.11 3.17
C PRO A 75 -0.09 -11.83 3.32
N ASP A 76 -0.62 -12.37 2.21
CA ASP A 76 -1.80 -13.24 2.23
C ASP A 76 -1.49 -14.40 3.19
N HIS A 77 -1.90 -14.28 4.45
CA HIS A 77 -1.94 -15.43 5.31
C HIS A 77 -2.97 -16.35 4.68
N PRO A 78 -2.62 -17.59 4.28
CA PRO A 78 -3.60 -18.50 3.72
C PRO A 78 -4.74 -18.57 4.71
N ARG A 79 -5.89 -18.01 4.32
CA ARG A 79 -7.10 -18.03 5.13
C ARG A 79 -7.30 -19.50 5.47
N ARG A 80 -7.31 -19.86 6.76
CA ARG A 80 -7.57 -21.25 7.17
C ARG A 80 -8.86 -21.66 6.48
N VAL A 81 -8.74 -22.57 5.51
CA VAL A 81 -9.87 -23.11 4.77
C VAL A 81 -10.54 -24.11 5.70
N GLU A 82 -11.26 -23.59 6.69
CA GLU A 82 -12.31 -24.34 7.36
C GLU A 82 -13.61 -24.00 6.65
N GLY A 83 -13.85 -24.70 5.54
CA GLY A 83 -15.07 -24.57 4.75
C GLY A 83 -14.80 -24.45 3.26
N ASP A 84 -15.42 -25.38 2.53
CA ASP A 84 -15.62 -25.43 1.09
C ASP A 84 -16.10 -24.06 0.53
N ASP A 85 -15.16 -23.18 0.15
CA ASP A 85 -15.43 -21.95 -0.59
C ASP A 85 -14.77 -22.07 -1.97
N ASP A 86 -15.57 -22.54 -2.93
CA ASP A 86 -15.25 -22.68 -4.35
C ASP A 86 -15.19 -21.31 -5.04
N SER A 87 -14.52 -20.33 -4.42
CA SER A 87 -14.37 -18.98 -4.97
C SER A 87 -13.29 -18.97 -6.04
N VAL A 88 -13.73 -19.15 -7.29
CA VAL A 88 -12.90 -19.02 -8.50
C VAL A 88 -12.14 -17.67 -8.43
N PRO A 89 -10.80 -17.67 -8.58
CA PRO A 89 -10.03 -16.43 -8.62
C PRO A 89 -10.56 -15.55 -9.75
N VAL A 90 -11.05 -14.35 -9.41
CA VAL A 90 -11.52 -13.40 -10.42
C VAL A 90 -10.32 -13.05 -11.33
N PRO A 91 -10.37 -13.34 -12.64
CA PRO A 91 -9.24 -13.09 -13.52
C PRO A 91 -8.99 -11.58 -13.57
N ARG A 92 -7.75 -11.18 -13.22
CA ARG A 92 -7.30 -9.80 -13.39
C ARG A 92 -7.46 -9.44 -14.86
N ARG A 93 -8.15 -8.34 -15.16
CA ARG A 93 -8.34 -7.85 -16.54
C ARG A 93 -6.98 -7.74 -17.22
N GLU A 94 -6.78 -8.48 -18.30
CA GLU A 94 -5.60 -8.35 -19.14
C GLU A 94 -5.61 -6.99 -19.82
N TYR A 95 -4.77 -6.08 -19.33
CA TYR A 95 -4.58 -4.80 -20.00
C TYR A 95 -3.78 -5.03 -21.29
N LYS A 96 -4.35 -4.66 -22.45
CA LYS A 96 -3.66 -4.69 -23.75
C LYS A 96 -2.37 -3.86 -23.78
N ILE A 97 -2.22 -2.92 -22.86
CA ILE A 97 -1.06 -2.02 -22.73
C ILE A 97 -0.45 -2.23 -21.35
N TYR A 98 0.85 -2.55 -21.32
CA TYR A 98 1.60 -2.65 -20.08
C TYR A 98 1.63 -1.29 -19.37
N ARG A 99 1.17 -1.27 -18.12
CA ARG A 99 1.36 -0.15 -17.20
C ARG A 99 2.42 -0.55 -16.18
N PRO A 100 3.43 0.29 -15.93
CA PRO A 100 4.36 0.07 -14.83
C PRO A 100 3.58 -0.13 -13.53
N ALA A 101 4.01 -1.09 -12.70
CA ALA A 101 3.47 -1.21 -11.36
C ALA A 101 3.74 0.08 -10.58
N ASN A 102 2.78 0.49 -9.75
CA ASN A 102 3.02 1.55 -8.79
C ASN A 102 4.19 1.14 -7.89
N ALA A 103 4.99 2.11 -7.45
CA ALA A 103 6.06 1.82 -6.52
C ALA A 103 5.43 1.27 -5.23
N PRO A 104 5.89 0.13 -4.70
CA PRO A 104 5.42 -0.38 -3.42
C PRO A 104 5.70 0.62 -2.30
N SER A 105 4.89 0.58 -1.25
CA SER A 105 5.09 1.39 -0.04
C SER A 105 6.47 1.14 0.57
N ALA A 106 6.96 2.11 1.36
CA ALA A 106 8.27 1.98 2.00
C ALA A 106 8.36 0.73 2.87
N ALA A 107 7.29 0.39 3.61
CA ALA A 107 7.23 -0.82 4.42
C ALA A 107 7.46 -2.08 3.58
N LYS A 108 6.74 -2.23 2.46
CA LYS A 108 6.89 -3.37 1.56
C LYS A 108 8.22 -3.37 0.81
N ARG A 109 8.76 -2.20 0.52
CA ARG A 109 10.09 -2.05 -0.09
C ARG A 109 11.18 -2.51 0.86
N TYR A 110 11.08 -2.22 2.15
CA TYR A 110 12.09 -2.56 3.16
C TYR A 110 11.76 -3.80 4.00
N ASP A 111 10.79 -4.62 3.56
CA ASP A 111 10.32 -5.86 4.23
C ASP A 111 11.36 -7.00 4.23
N GLY A 112 12.64 -6.68 4.00
CA GLY A 112 13.73 -7.65 3.92
C GLY A 112 13.70 -8.50 2.65
N TYR A 113 14.01 -9.78 2.80
CA TYR A 113 14.20 -10.75 1.71
C TYR A 113 13.11 -11.83 1.66
N GLU A 114 11.92 -11.54 2.18
CA GLU A 114 10.84 -12.55 2.26
C GLU A 114 10.27 -12.94 0.88
N HIS A 115 10.66 -12.23 -0.21
CA HIS A 115 10.33 -12.60 -1.59
C HIS A 115 11.58 -12.84 -2.46
N TYR A 116 11.49 -13.86 -3.31
CA TYR A 116 12.54 -14.19 -4.27
C TYR A 116 12.38 -13.40 -5.57
N PRO A 117 13.48 -13.01 -6.23
CA PRO A 117 13.43 -12.47 -7.58
C PRO A 117 12.99 -13.55 -8.57
N ILE A 118 11.92 -13.28 -9.32
CA ILE A 118 11.37 -14.22 -10.30
C ILE A 118 11.74 -13.73 -11.71
N SER A 119 12.26 -14.63 -12.56
CA SER A 119 12.43 -14.35 -13.97
C SER A 119 11.10 -14.43 -14.70
N ASP A 120 10.69 -13.33 -15.32
CA ASP A 120 9.44 -13.22 -16.06
C ASP A 120 9.65 -13.51 -17.55
N ASP A 121 8.75 -14.28 -18.17
CA ASP A 121 8.83 -14.73 -19.58
C ASP A 121 8.33 -13.66 -20.56
N ILE A 122 8.78 -12.42 -20.37
CA ILE A 122 8.44 -11.29 -21.24
C ILE A 122 9.33 -11.23 -22.48
N LYS A 123 8.72 -10.92 -23.64
CA LYS A 123 9.43 -10.75 -24.92
C LYS A 123 10.46 -9.61 -24.86
N ALA A 124 10.04 -8.45 -24.38
CA ALA A 124 10.91 -7.27 -24.23
C ALA A 124 11.11 -6.94 -22.74
N PRO A 125 12.36 -6.69 -22.29
CA PRO A 125 12.64 -6.36 -20.89
C PRO A 125 12.04 -4.99 -20.51
N ARG A 126 11.66 -4.84 -19.24
CA ARG A 126 11.11 -3.59 -18.69
C ARG A 126 12.19 -2.75 -18.04
N THR A 127 11.98 -1.45 -17.95
CA THR A 127 12.93 -0.52 -17.31
C THR A 127 13.04 -0.80 -15.82
N CYS A 128 14.26 -0.77 -15.30
CA CYS A 128 14.52 -0.85 -13.88
C CYS A 128 13.86 0.33 -13.15
N ARG A 129 13.27 0.08 -11.99
CA ARG A 129 12.56 1.11 -11.21
C ARG A 129 13.43 1.84 -10.18
N MET A 130 14.72 1.53 -10.11
CA MET A 130 15.66 2.21 -9.23
C MET A 130 15.91 3.66 -9.69
N GLU A 131 16.01 4.61 -8.75
CA GLU A 131 16.03 6.06 -9.01
C GLU A 131 17.20 6.55 -9.90
N ASN A 132 18.25 5.76 -10.06
CA ASN A 132 19.43 6.10 -10.89
C ASN A 132 19.79 5.01 -11.91
N CYS A 133 18.81 4.21 -12.36
CA CYS A 133 19.06 3.06 -13.22
C CYS A 133 18.21 3.07 -14.48
N GLU A 134 18.85 3.18 -15.64
CA GLU A 134 18.20 3.15 -16.95
C GLU A 134 18.19 1.75 -17.60
N SER A 135 18.84 0.76 -16.97
CA SER A 135 18.89 -0.60 -17.54
C SER A 135 17.51 -1.26 -17.56
N ARG A 136 17.38 -2.25 -18.45
CA ARG A 136 16.15 -3.04 -18.58
C ARG A 136 16.37 -4.44 -18.01
N SER A 137 15.37 -4.96 -17.30
CA SER A 137 15.41 -6.29 -16.70
C SER A 137 14.14 -7.10 -16.99
N LYS A 138 14.26 -8.42 -16.83
CA LYS A 138 13.14 -9.36 -16.85
C LYS A 138 12.84 -9.94 -15.46
N ILE A 139 13.51 -9.42 -14.44
CA ILE A 139 13.43 -9.95 -13.08
C ILE A 139 12.46 -9.11 -12.31
N LYS A 140 11.45 -9.75 -11.72
CA LYS A 140 10.31 -9.12 -11.06
C LYS A 140 10.26 -9.51 -9.58
N CYS A 141 10.03 -8.51 -8.75
CA CYS A 141 9.79 -8.59 -7.31
C CYS A 141 8.72 -7.54 -6.91
N ASP A 142 7.53 -7.64 -7.53
CA ASP A 142 6.52 -6.59 -7.72
C ASP A 142 6.87 -5.49 -8.73
N VAL A 143 8.11 -5.00 -8.69
CA VAL A 143 8.69 -4.11 -9.71
C VAL A 143 9.81 -4.81 -10.47
N TYR A 144 10.16 -4.30 -11.65
CA TYR A 144 11.28 -4.83 -12.41
C TYR A 144 12.59 -4.20 -11.90
N LEU A 145 13.51 -5.03 -11.44
CA LEU A 145 14.82 -4.63 -10.93
C LEU A 145 15.94 -5.39 -11.64
N CYS A 146 17.10 -4.77 -11.76
CA CYS A 146 18.29 -5.44 -12.27
C CYS A 146 18.86 -6.37 -11.20
N LEU A 147 19.12 -7.60 -11.60
CA LEU A 147 19.90 -8.57 -10.85
C LEU A 147 20.87 -9.22 -11.85
N SER A 148 22.08 -8.68 -11.91
CA SER A 148 23.15 -9.12 -12.80
C SER A 148 24.48 -8.91 -12.08
N ARG A 149 25.55 -9.55 -12.57
CA ARG A 149 26.88 -9.46 -11.94
C ARG A 149 27.36 -8.02 -11.74
N ASP A 150 27.08 -7.15 -12.71
CA ASP A 150 27.55 -5.76 -12.71
C ASP A 150 26.56 -4.78 -12.05
N LYS A 151 25.30 -5.17 -11.86
CA LYS A 151 24.24 -4.30 -11.35
C LYS A 151 23.28 -5.09 -10.45
N ASP A 152 23.40 -4.85 -9.15
CA ASP A 152 22.51 -5.41 -8.12
C ASP A 152 21.55 -4.33 -7.58
N CYS A 153 20.62 -3.92 -8.45
CA CYS A 153 19.58 -2.96 -8.06
C CYS A 153 18.56 -3.58 -7.12
N PHE A 154 18.37 -4.91 -7.15
CA PHE A 154 17.48 -5.61 -6.24
C PHE A 154 17.89 -5.38 -4.79
N LYS A 155 19.14 -5.68 -4.43
CA LYS A 155 19.65 -5.47 -3.08
C LYS A 155 19.57 -4.01 -2.64
N SER A 156 20.02 -3.10 -3.52
CA SER A 156 20.01 -1.66 -3.24
C SER A 156 18.59 -1.12 -3.04
N TYR A 157 17.59 -1.70 -3.71
CA TYR A 157 16.20 -1.25 -3.62
C TYR A 157 15.59 -1.63 -2.27
N HIS A 158 15.95 -2.80 -1.73
CA HIS A 158 15.37 -3.38 -0.52
C HIS A 158 16.10 -3.04 0.78
N ILE A 159 17.38 -2.65 0.74
CA ILE A 159 18.13 -2.26 1.94
C ILE A 159 18.08 -0.75 2.19
N GLY A 160 17.80 0.03 1.14
CA GLY A 160 18.03 1.47 1.16
C GLY A 160 19.53 1.74 1.06
N SER A 161 19.93 2.59 0.14
CA SER A 161 21.31 3.08 0.13
C SER A 161 21.56 3.78 1.45
N ALA A 162 22.52 3.29 2.24
CA ALA A 162 23.13 4.08 3.31
C ALA A 162 23.77 5.34 2.72
#